data_AF-A0A934BGQ1-F1
#
_entry.id   AF-A0A934BGQ1-F1
#
_cell.length_a   1.000
_cell.length_b   1.000
_cell.length_c   1.000
_cell.angle_alpha   90.00
_cell.angle_beta   90.00
_cell.angle_gamma   90.00
#
_symmetry.space_group_name_H-M   'P 1'
#
loop_
_entity.id
_entity.type
_entity.pdbx_description
1 polymer ?
#
loop_
_entity_poly.entity_id
_entity_poly.type
_entity_poly.pdbx_seq_one_letter_code
_entity_poly.pdbx_strand_id
1 'polypeptide(L)'
;MTQKTSVSVVRCDSYDRDKVITAIGQTFDFFGGIQNIIKKGTKVLLKPNFIRESAPEDCTITHPIVIEAVAKKTLEMGATPIIGDSPAFGAISKIAGRAGIGCFAEE
;
A
#
# COMPACT_ATOMS: atom_id res chain seq x y z
N MET A 1 -8.72 -26.24 16.40
CA MET A 1 -9.55 -25.10 15.96
C MET A 1 -8.84 -24.44 14.79
N THR A 2 -9.40 -24.49 13.58
CA THR A 2 -8.86 -23.74 12.43
C THR A 2 -9.01 -22.25 12.73
N GLN A 3 -7.89 -21.53 12.77
CA GLN A 3 -7.89 -20.09 12.99
C GLN A 3 -8.64 -19.43 11.83
N LYS A 4 -9.72 -18.71 12.12
CA LYS A 4 -10.57 -18.09 11.11
C LYS A 4 -9.87 -16.84 10.60
N THR A 5 -9.57 -16.80 9.29
CA THR A 5 -8.93 -15.62 8.67
C THR A 5 -9.87 -14.42 8.74
N SER A 6 -9.39 -13.32 9.29
CA SER A 6 -10.12 -12.05 9.30
C SER A 6 -9.77 -11.25 8.04
N VAL A 7 -10.81 -10.76 7.35
CA VAL A 7 -10.67 -9.96 6.13
C VAL A 7 -11.45 -8.65 6.32
N SER A 8 -10.83 -7.54 5.95
CA SER A 8 -11.43 -6.20 5.99
C SER A 8 -11.69 -5.71 4.57
N VAL A 9 -12.90 -5.21 4.31
CA VAL A 9 -13.33 -4.71 3.00
C VAL A 9 -14.03 -3.37 3.20
N VAL A 10 -13.49 -2.33 2.59
CA VAL A 10 -14.03 -0.97 2.64
C VAL A 10 -14.26 -0.47 1.22
N ARG A 11 -15.44 0.10 0.96
CA ARG A 11 -15.75 0.70 -0.35
C ARG A 11 -15.04 2.05 -0.49
N CYS A 12 -14.26 2.21 -1.56
CA CYS A 12 -13.70 3.48 -2.00
C CYS A 12 -14.09 3.67 -3.47
N ASP A 13 -14.85 4.72 -3.79
CA ASP A 13 -15.48 4.87 -5.11
C ASP A 13 -14.60 5.56 -6.16
N SER A 14 -13.41 6.00 -5.76
CA SER A 14 -12.46 6.74 -6.60
C SER A 14 -11.08 6.75 -5.94
N TYR A 15 -10.08 7.22 -6.67
CA TYR A 15 -8.71 7.40 -6.18
C TYR A 15 -8.43 8.79 -5.62
N ASP A 16 -9.48 9.57 -5.29
CA ASP A 16 -9.34 10.84 -4.59
C ASP A 16 -8.59 10.62 -3.27
N ARG A 17 -7.54 11.42 -3.03
CA ARG A 17 -6.61 11.25 -1.89
C ARG A 17 -7.35 11.10 -0.56
N ASP A 18 -8.29 11.99 -0.26
CA ASP A 18 -8.99 11.99 1.03
C ASP A 18 -9.87 10.75 1.22
N LYS A 19 -10.50 10.25 0.14
CA LYS A 19 -11.33 9.05 0.17
C LYS A 19 -10.49 7.81 0.39
N VAL A 20 -9.34 7.70 -0.29
CA VAL A 20 -8.42 6.58 -0.13
C VAL A 20 -7.84 6.55 1.29
N ILE A 21 -7.38 7.69 1.81
CA ILE A 21 -6.86 7.79 3.18
C ILE A 21 -7.94 7.38 4.20
N THR A 22 -9.17 7.83 4.01
CA THR A 22 -10.31 7.46 4.86
C THR A 22 -10.58 5.96 4.81
N ALA A 23 -10.66 5.37 3.61
CA ALA A 23 -10.94 3.95 3.43
C ALA A 23 -9.84 3.05 4.02
N ILE A 24 -8.57 3.45 3.88
CA ILE A 24 -7.42 2.76 4.48
C ILE A 24 -7.45 2.89 6.00
N GLY A 25 -7.84 4.04 6.56
CA GLY A 25 -8.09 4.22 7.99
C GLY A 25 -9.11 3.21 8.52
N GLN A 26 -10.31 3.21 7.93
CA GLN A 26 -11.39 2.29 8.29
C GLN A 26 -10.98 0.81 8.19
N THR A 27 -10.16 0.49 7.17
CA THR A 27 -9.63 -0.88 6.99
C THR A 27 -8.88 -1.35 8.24
N PHE A 28 -8.01 -0.50 8.79
CA PHE A 28 -7.25 -0.82 10.00
C PHE A 28 -8.10 -0.75 11.27
N ASP A 29 -9.09 0.14 11.35
CA ASP A 29 -10.01 0.24 12.49
C ASP A 29 -10.79 -1.05 12.69
N PHE A 30 -11.17 -1.75 11.62
CA PHE A 30 -11.80 -3.09 11.70
C PHE A 30 -10.91 -4.17 12.30
N PHE A 31 -9.59 -3.98 12.32
CA PHE A 31 -8.64 -4.83 13.05
C PHE A 31 -8.34 -4.32 14.48
N GLY A 32 -9.11 -3.34 14.97
CA GLY A 32 -8.88 -2.68 16.25
C GLY A 32 -7.72 -1.67 16.20
N GLY A 33 -7.36 -1.21 15.01
CA GLY A 33 -6.28 -0.27 14.74
C GLY A 33 -5.01 -0.92 14.21
N ILE A 34 -4.22 -0.15 13.47
CA ILE A 34 -2.99 -0.63 12.80
C ILE A 34 -1.93 -1.15 13.79
N GLN A 35 -1.94 -0.66 15.04
CA GLN A 35 -1.05 -1.11 16.12
C GLN A 35 -1.23 -2.58 16.52
N ASN A 36 -2.38 -3.18 16.18
CA ASN A 36 -2.62 -4.61 16.37
C ASN A 36 -1.92 -5.46 15.29
N ILE A 37 -1.51 -4.84 14.18
CA ILE A 37 -0.89 -5.49 13.04
C ILE A 37 0.61 -5.16 12.97
N ILE A 38 0.96 -3.88 13.07
CA ILE A 38 2.33 -3.36 12.93
C ILE A 38 2.86 -2.93 14.29
N LYS A 39 4.11 -3.29 14.59
CA LYS A 39 4.81 -2.88 15.82
C LYS A 39 5.87 -1.83 15.51
N LYS A 40 6.12 -0.93 16.46
CA LYS A 40 7.16 0.09 16.33
C LYS A 40 8.52 -0.57 16.07
N GLY A 41 9.31 0.02 15.16
CA GLY A 41 10.64 -0.45 14.78
C GLY A 41 10.67 -1.64 13.83
N THR A 42 9.53 -2.19 13.41
CA THR A 42 9.51 -3.28 12.42
C THR A 42 9.66 -2.77 11.00
N LYS A 43 10.29 -3.56 10.15
CA LYS A 43 10.26 -3.38 8.69
C LYS A 43 9.01 -4.07 8.13
N VAL A 44 8.24 -3.38 7.31
CA VAL A 44 6.96 -3.85 6.77
C VAL A 44 7.03 -3.83 5.25
N LEU A 45 6.99 -5.00 4.62
CA LEU A 45 6.89 -5.09 3.16
C LEU A 45 5.48 -4.71 2.72
N LEU A 46 5.37 -3.61 1.99
CA LEU A 46 4.21 -3.29 1.18
C LEU A 46 4.39 -3.99 -0.16
N LYS A 47 3.55 -4.99 -0.41
CA LYS A 47 3.52 -5.76 -1.65
C LYS A 47 2.37 -5.26 -2.55
N PRO A 48 2.55 -4.19 -3.34
CA PRO A 48 1.57 -3.79 -4.34
C PRO A 48 1.46 -4.87 -5.44
N ASN A 49 0.55 -4.66 -6.38
CA ASN A 49 0.51 -5.41 -7.63
C ASN A 49 1.16 -4.56 -8.73
N PHE A 50 2.36 -4.94 -9.18
CA PHE A 50 3.11 -4.36 -10.28
C PHE A 50 3.26 -5.40 -11.39
N ILE A 51 2.49 -5.28 -12.47
CA ILE A 51 2.57 -6.24 -13.58
C ILE A 51 3.67 -5.83 -14.58
N ARG A 52 3.66 -4.55 -14.98
CA ARG A 52 4.56 -3.94 -15.98
C ARG A 52 4.56 -2.42 -15.83
N GLU A 53 5.52 -1.74 -16.45
CA GLU A 53 5.49 -0.27 -16.58
C GLU A 53 4.18 0.19 -17.21
N SER A 54 3.40 0.97 -16.45
CA SER A 54 2.07 1.46 -16.85
C SER A 54 1.79 2.77 -16.15
N ALA A 55 0.91 3.60 -16.71
CA ALA A 55 0.41 4.77 -16.02
C ALA A 55 -0.65 4.35 -14.96
N PRO A 56 -0.85 5.11 -13.87
CA PRO A 56 -1.88 4.80 -12.88
C PRO A 56 -3.29 4.62 -13.47
N GLU A 57 -3.60 5.37 -14.52
CA GLU A 57 -4.91 5.37 -15.19
C GLU A 57 -5.18 4.08 -15.99
N ASP A 58 -4.13 3.31 -16.30
CA ASP A 58 -4.25 2.02 -16.99
C ASP A 58 -4.84 0.93 -16.07
N CYS A 59 -4.88 1.15 -14.75
CA CYS A 59 -5.40 0.21 -13.75
C CYS A 59 -4.74 -1.20 -13.79
N THR A 60 -3.55 -1.32 -14.36
CA THR A 60 -2.75 -2.56 -14.43
C THR A 60 -1.80 -2.73 -13.23
N ILE A 61 -1.62 -1.67 -12.45
CA ILE A 61 -0.82 -1.63 -11.23
C ILE A 61 -1.67 -1.13 -10.07
N THR A 62 -1.25 -1.40 -8.83
CA THR A 62 -1.84 -0.73 -7.66
C THR A 62 -1.63 0.78 -7.76
N HIS A 63 -2.71 1.55 -7.63
CA HIS A 63 -2.65 3.00 -7.74
C HIS A 63 -1.71 3.60 -6.68
N PRO A 64 -0.81 4.54 -7.04
CA PRO A 64 0.23 5.07 -6.15
C PRO A 64 -0.32 5.64 -4.84
N ILE A 65 -1.47 6.32 -4.88
CA ILE A 65 -2.12 6.89 -3.67
C ILE A 65 -2.44 5.84 -2.59
N VAL A 66 -2.75 4.61 -2.98
CA VAL A 66 -3.03 3.52 -2.04
C VAL A 66 -1.74 3.10 -1.34
N ILE A 67 -0.65 3.00 -2.11
CA ILE A 67 0.68 2.66 -1.61
C ILE A 67 1.16 3.77 -0.66
N GLU A 68 1.05 5.03 -1.08
CA GLU A 68 1.37 6.23 -0.29
C GLU A 68 0.62 6.23 1.05
N ALA A 69 -0.70 6.03 1.04
CA ALA A 69 -1.53 6.05 2.24
C ALA A 69 -1.13 4.96 3.26
N VAL A 70 -0.82 3.75 2.80
CA VAL A 70 -0.39 2.65 3.67
C VAL A 70 1.03 2.86 4.18
N ALA A 71 1.95 3.35 3.33
CA ALA A 71 3.31 3.69 3.71
C ALA A 71 3.32 4.77 4.80
N LYS A 72 2.52 5.83 4.62
CA LYS A 72 2.38 6.91 5.60
C LYS A 72 1.89 6.40 6.96
N LYS A 73 0.84 5.58 7.00
CA LYS A 73 0.38 4.98 8.26
C LYS A 73 1.42 4.07 8.91
N THR A 74 2.22 3.37 8.10
CA THR A 74 3.32 2.55 8.61
C THR A 74 4.39 3.41 9.27
N LEU A 75 4.76 4.54 8.64
CA LEU A 75 5.69 5.52 9.21
C LEU A 75 5.15 6.16 10.50
N GLU A 76 3.86 6.51 10.55
CA GLU A 76 3.18 7.04 11.73
C GLU A 76 3.23 6.07 12.93
N MET A 77 3.29 4.76 12.66
CA MET A 77 3.49 3.72 13.69
C MET A 77 4.94 3.59 14.18
N GLY A 78 5.87 4.41 13.64
CA GLY A 78 7.29 4.30 13.89
C GLY A 78 7.90 3.02 13.32
N ALA A 79 7.29 2.47 12.27
CA ALA A 79 7.79 1.33 11.50
C ALA A 79 8.37 1.81 10.16
N THR A 80 9.07 0.92 9.46
CA THR A 80 9.71 1.23 8.18
C THR A 80 8.99 0.50 7.04
N PRO A 81 8.21 1.17 6.19
CA PRO A 81 7.66 0.56 5.00
C PRO A 81 8.78 0.27 3.98
N ILE A 82 8.69 -0.87 3.32
CA ILE A 82 9.54 -1.26 2.19
C ILE A 82 8.60 -1.58 1.05
N ILE A 83 8.75 -0.93 -0.10
CA ILE A 83 7.94 -1.24 -1.28
C ILE A 83 8.69 -2.30 -2.09
N GLY A 84 8.05 -3.44 -2.31
CA GLY A 84 8.65 -4.51 -3.10
C GLY A 84 7.60 -5.40 -3.72
N ASP A 85 7.83 -5.79 -4.96
CA ASP A 85 6.97 -6.74 -5.67
C ASP A 85 7.80 -7.58 -6.65
N SER A 86 7.20 -8.63 -7.22
CA SER A 86 7.82 -9.50 -8.21
C SER A 86 7.12 -9.34 -9.56
N PRO A 87 7.43 -8.28 -10.33
CA PRO A 87 6.72 -7.99 -11.56
C PRO A 87 6.97 -9.03 -12.64
N ALA A 88 5.96 -9.26 -13.49
CA ALA A 88 6.11 -10.16 -14.64
C ALA A 88 7.04 -9.56 -15.69
N PHE A 89 7.03 -8.23 -15.86
CA PHE A 89 7.82 -7.53 -16.86
C PHE A 89 8.41 -6.23 -16.31
N GLY A 90 9.72 -6.06 -16.51
CA GLY A 90 10.44 -4.82 -16.15
C GLY A 90 10.97 -4.80 -14.72
N ALA A 91 11.80 -3.80 -14.43
CA ALA A 91 12.37 -3.58 -13.12
C ALA A 91 11.42 -2.77 -12.23
N ILE A 92 11.37 -3.08 -10.93
CA ILE A 92 10.52 -2.37 -9.96
C ILE A 92 10.80 -0.86 -9.99
N SER A 93 12.06 -0.44 -10.07
CA SER A 93 12.45 0.97 -10.13
C SER A 93 11.80 1.71 -11.29
N LYS A 94 11.74 1.10 -12.48
CA LYS A 94 11.09 1.70 -13.65
C LYS A 94 9.57 1.75 -13.51
N ILE A 95 8.96 0.69 -12.96
CA ILE A 95 7.52 0.67 -12.69
C ILE A 95 7.16 1.74 -11.67
N ALA A 96 7.91 1.82 -10.57
CA ALA A 96 7.73 2.83 -9.53
C ALA A 96 7.92 4.24 -10.07
N GLY A 97 8.94 4.46 -10.92
CA GLY A 97 9.16 5.73 -11.60
C GLY A 97 7.98 6.13 -12.48
N ARG A 98 7.48 5.22 -13.33
CA ARG A 98 6.34 5.48 -14.21
C ARG A 98 5.03 5.68 -13.44
N ALA A 99 4.86 4.97 -12.33
CA ALA A 99 3.72 5.07 -11.43
C ALA A 99 3.74 6.36 -10.57
N GLY A 100 4.82 7.13 -10.59
CA GLY A 100 4.96 8.34 -9.77
C GLY A 100 5.26 8.06 -8.29
N ILE A 101 5.78 6.87 -7.96
CA ILE A 101 6.11 6.48 -6.58
C ILE A 101 7.43 7.10 -6.11
N GLY A 102 8.36 7.37 -7.05
CA GLY A 102 9.67 7.94 -6.74
C GLY A 102 9.64 9.33 -6.09
N CYS A 103 8.50 10.03 -6.06
CA CYS A 103 8.39 11.30 -5.34
C CYS A 103 8.23 11.15 -3.82
N PHE A 104 7.95 9.93 -3.32
CA PHE A 104 7.77 9.67 -1.88
C PHE A 104 8.48 8.41 -1.38
N ALA A 105 9.27 7.74 -2.22
CA ALA A 105 10.08 6.58 -1.86
C ALA A 105 11.52 6.77 -2.34
N GLU A 106 12.48 6.36 -1.50
CA GLU A 106 13.91 6.34 -1.80
C GLU A 106 14.31 4.93 -2.30
N GLU A 107 15.34 4.85 -3.14
CA GLU A 107 15.92 3.58 -3.63
C GLU A 107 16.92 2.97 -2.64
#